data_AF-A0A962YD96-F1
#
_entry.id   AF-A0A962YD96-F1
#
_cell.length_a   1.000
_cell.length_b   1.000
_cell.length_c   1.000
_cell.angle_alpha   90.00
_cell.angle_beta   90.00
_cell.angle_gamma   90.00
#
_symmetry.space_group_name_H-M   'P 1'
#
loop_
_entity.id
_entity.type
_entity.pdbx_description
1 polymer ?
#
loop_
_entity_poly.entity_id
_entity_poly.type
_entity_poly.pdbx_seq_one_letter_code
_entity_poly.pdbx_strand_id
1 'polypeptide(L)'
;SFRLRGGEPGRGRISLQVDGPAGFSLLRDWDISVRPAQAYSSERQTRQLAPGETLALDHTLLDQLFDPVVQISLASTPPFDVPALLQQLDRYPYGCLEQTTSRALPLLYLSETEAAYLKPAAAAVQEPVRNRVQQAIQRVLALQHYDGGFGLWSQDSPTEAWLSTYTMEFLV
;
A
#
# COMPACT_ATOMS: atom_id res chain seq x y z
N SER A 1 -32.56 -16.04 -4.73
CA SER A 1 -31.20 -15.48 -4.82
C SER A 1 -31.30 -13.97 -4.77
N PHE A 2 -30.39 -13.28 -4.07
CA PHE A 2 -30.34 -11.82 -4.05
C PHE A 2 -29.31 -11.35 -5.08
N ARG A 3 -29.66 -10.37 -5.91
CA ARG A 3 -28.74 -9.76 -6.87
C ARG A 3 -28.14 -8.51 -6.25
N LEU A 4 -26.82 -8.43 -6.22
CA LEU A 4 -26.08 -7.28 -5.70
C LEU A 4 -25.38 -6.54 -6.84
N ARG A 5 -25.24 -5.22 -6.69
CA ARG A 5 -24.45 -4.35 -7.59
C ARG A 5 -23.49 -3.53 -6.74
N GLY A 6 -22.21 -3.53 -7.08
CA GLY A 6 -21.22 -2.63 -6.48
C GLY A 6 -21.54 -1.18 -6.87
N GLY A 7 -21.63 -0.31 -5.88
CA GLY A 7 -21.79 1.14 -6.07
C GLY A 7 -20.42 1.80 -6.12
N GLU A 8 -20.16 2.70 -5.17
CA GLU A 8 -18.89 3.41 -5.05
C GLU A 8 -17.79 2.52 -4.46
N PRO A 9 -16.52 2.74 -4.84
CA PRO A 9 -15.37 2.09 -4.20
C PRO A 9 -15.32 2.35 -2.69
N GLY A 10 -14.84 1.36 -1.95
CA GLY A 10 -14.73 1.43 -0.49
C GLY A 10 -15.45 0.27 0.21
N ARG A 11 -15.92 0.50 1.43
CA ARG A 11 -16.60 -0.50 2.25
C ARG A 11 -18.11 -0.43 2.01
N GLY A 12 -18.67 -1.46 1.38
CA GLY A 12 -20.10 -1.74 1.38
C GLY A 12 -20.49 -2.60 2.59
N ARG A 13 -21.75 -2.49 3.04
CA ARG A 13 -22.30 -3.33 4.12
C ARG A 13 -23.58 -4.01 3.65
N ILE A 14 -23.70 -5.29 3.97
CA ILE A 14 -24.89 -6.10 3.75
C ILE A 14 -25.41 -6.50 5.12
N SER A 15 -26.67 -6.16 5.42
CA SER A 15 -27.34 -6.52 6.67
C SER A 15 -28.49 -7.47 6.36
N LEU A 16 -28.55 -8.60 7.07
CA LEU A 16 -29.66 -9.56 7.04
C LEU A 16 -30.31 -9.58 8.41
N GLN A 17 -31.57 -9.18 8.45
CA GLN A 17 -32.44 -9.38 9.61
C GLN A 17 -33.38 -10.55 9.33
N VAL A 18 -33.46 -11.49 10.28
CA VAL A 18 -34.38 -12.63 10.25
C VAL A 18 -35.21 -12.61 11.51
N ASP A 19 -36.51 -12.43 11.36
CA ASP A 19 -37.48 -12.53 12.45
C ASP A 19 -38.25 -13.86 12.35
N GLY A 20 -38.62 -14.44 13.48
CA GLY A 20 -39.26 -15.74 13.56
C GLY A 20 -40.26 -15.89 14.71
N PRO A 21 -40.94 -17.05 14.80
CA PRO A 21 -41.93 -17.32 15.85
C PRO A 21 -41.32 -17.23 17.25
N ALA A 22 -42.18 -17.04 18.26
CA ALA A 22 -41.78 -16.89 19.66
C ALA A 22 -40.79 -15.74 19.94
N GLY A 23 -40.81 -14.69 19.11
CA GLY A 23 -39.98 -13.50 19.31
C GLY A 23 -38.52 -13.68 18.89
N PHE A 24 -38.20 -14.70 18.09
CA PHE A 24 -36.86 -14.87 17.55
C PHE A 24 -36.51 -13.72 16.60
N SER A 25 -35.33 -13.12 16.79
CA SER A 25 -34.76 -12.13 15.87
C SER A 25 -33.25 -12.31 15.79
N LEU A 26 -32.70 -12.25 14.57
CA LEU A 26 -31.28 -12.36 14.28
C LEU A 26 -30.87 -11.28 13.29
N LEU A 27 -29.89 -10.47 13.67
CA LEU A 27 -29.21 -9.53 12.76
C LEU A 27 -27.80 -10.05 12.44
N ARG A 28 -27.45 -10.08 11.15
CA ARG A 28 -26.11 -10.38 10.67
C ARG A 28 -25.64 -9.31 9.70
N ASP A 29 -24.46 -8.79 9.94
CA ASP A 29 -23.80 -7.82 9.07
C ASP A 29 -22.56 -8.44 8.43
N TRP A 30 -22.38 -8.19 7.14
CA TRP A 30 -21.16 -8.51 6.39
C TRP A 30 -20.66 -7.26 5.70
N ASP A 31 -19.39 -6.95 5.90
CA ASP A 31 -18.70 -5.92 5.13
C ASP A 31 -18.16 -6.54 3.83
N ILE A 32 -18.35 -5.85 2.71
CA ILE A 32 -17.83 -6.21 1.40
C ILE A 32 -17.01 -5.06 0.84
N SER A 33 -15.81 -5.35 0.33
CA SER A 33 -14.97 -4.34 -0.31
C SER A 33 -15.37 -4.18 -1.77
N VAL A 34 -15.70 -2.96 -2.19
CA VAL A 34 -15.90 -2.58 -3.58
C VAL A 34 -14.62 -1.92 -4.08
N ARG A 35 -14.07 -2.38 -5.21
CA ARG A 35 -12.87 -1.82 -5.83
C ARG A 35 -13.16 -1.44 -7.28
N PRO A 36 -12.53 -0.38 -7.82
CA PRO A 36 -12.65 -0.06 -9.23
C PRO A 36 -12.19 -1.24 -10.11
N ALA A 37 -12.83 -1.41 -11.26
CA ALA A 37 -12.43 -2.42 -12.25
C ALA A 37 -11.18 -2.01 -13.05
N GLN A 38 -10.78 -0.73 -12.96
CA GLN A 38 -9.61 -0.17 -13.64
C GLN A 38 -8.36 -0.23 -12.74
N ALA A 39 -7.19 -0.38 -13.37
CA ALA A 39 -5.91 -0.28 -12.68
C ALA A 39 -5.63 1.17 -12.26
N TYR A 40 -4.79 1.34 -11.25
CA TYR A 40 -4.27 2.65 -10.86
C TYR A 40 -3.38 3.22 -11.96
N SER A 41 -3.59 4.48 -12.34
CA SER A 41 -2.70 5.25 -13.20
C SER A 41 -1.98 6.32 -12.38
N SER A 42 -0.76 6.66 -12.80
CA SER A 42 0.00 7.76 -12.22
C SER A 42 0.63 8.60 -13.31
N GLU A 43 0.41 9.91 -13.26
CA GLU A 43 1.13 10.88 -14.09
C GLU A 43 2.10 11.65 -13.20
N ARG A 44 3.29 11.94 -13.72
CA ARG A 44 4.32 12.72 -13.02
C ARG A 44 4.87 13.77 -13.96
N GLN A 45 4.84 15.02 -13.52
CA GLN A 45 5.44 16.14 -14.21
C GLN A 45 6.52 16.77 -13.34
N THR A 46 7.71 16.95 -13.90
CA THR A 46 8.83 17.63 -13.24
C THR A 46 9.18 18.88 -14.03
N ARG A 47 9.22 20.03 -13.36
CA ARG A 47 9.56 21.33 -13.95
C ARG A 47 10.63 22.00 -13.09
N GLN A 48 11.67 22.53 -13.73
CA GLN A 48 12.57 23.48 -13.08
C GLN A 48 11.98 24.87 -13.25
N LEU A 49 11.89 25.63 -12.16
CA LEU A 49 11.43 27.03 -12.18
C LEU A 49 12.63 27.97 -12.06
N ALA A 50 12.73 28.93 -12.97
CA ALA A 50 13.70 30.01 -12.88
C ALA A 50 13.33 30.98 -11.73
N PRO A 51 14.28 31.77 -11.20
CA PRO A 51 13.98 32.79 -10.20
C PRO A 51 12.88 33.75 -10.69
N GLY A 52 11.79 33.86 -9.92
CA GLY A 52 10.64 34.70 -10.25
C GLY A 52 9.63 34.08 -11.23
N GLU A 53 9.90 32.88 -11.76
CA GLU A 53 8.94 32.13 -12.56
C GLU A 53 7.80 31.57 -11.68
N THR A 54 6.58 31.61 -12.19
CA THR A 54 5.38 31.10 -11.51
C THR A 54 4.79 29.94 -12.31
N LEU A 55 4.49 28.84 -11.62
CA LEU A 55 3.74 27.71 -12.19
C LEU A 55 2.30 27.74 -11.66
N ALA A 56 1.34 27.86 -12.57
CA ALA A 56 -0.07 27.69 -12.25
C ALA A 56 -0.47 26.22 -12.49
N LEU A 57 -1.03 25.59 -11.47
CA LEU A 57 -1.64 24.26 -11.58
C LEU A 57 -3.14 24.43 -11.78
N ASP A 58 -3.67 23.83 -12.83
CA ASP A 58 -5.09 23.88 -13.16
C ASP A 58 -5.79 22.56 -12.77
N HIS A 59 -7.02 22.65 -12.31
CA HIS A 59 -7.86 21.51 -11.96
C HIS A 59 -8.15 20.60 -13.15
N THR A 60 -8.09 21.13 -14.38
CA THR A 60 -8.26 20.38 -15.62
C THR A 60 -7.28 19.21 -15.77
N LEU A 61 -6.14 19.27 -15.06
CA LEU A 61 -5.18 18.16 -14.94
C LEU A 61 -5.78 16.91 -14.29
N LEU A 62 -6.90 17.03 -13.58
CA LEU A 62 -7.54 15.97 -12.81
C LEU A 62 -8.83 15.44 -13.44
N ASP A 63 -9.35 16.08 -14.48
CA ASP A 63 -10.68 15.81 -15.05
C ASP A 63 -10.84 14.36 -15.57
N GLN A 64 -9.74 13.72 -15.95
CA GLN A 64 -9.74 12.34 -16.46
C GLN A 64 -9.54 11.29 -15.36
N LEU A 65 -9.32 11.71 -14.11
CA LEU A 65 -9.00 10.84 -13.00
C LEU A 65 -10.24 10.65 -12.10
N PHE A 66 -10.51 9.38 -11.76
CA PHE A 66 -11.51 9.03 -10.78
C PHE A 66 -10.87 9.02 -9.38
N ASP A 67 -11.37 9.85 -8.46
CA ASP A 67 -10.85 10.01 -7.08
C ASP A 67 -9.33 10.28 -7.02
N PRO A 68 -8.85 11.39 -7.63
CA PRO A 68 -7.42 11.66 -7.75
C PRO A 68 -6.77 12.03 -6.42
N VAL A 69 -5.59 11.45 -6.17
CA VAL A 69 -4.67 11.90 -5.11
C VAL A 69 -3.53 12.67 -5.75
N VAL A 70 -3.34 13.93 -5.32
CA VAL A 70 -2.29 14.82 -5.83
C VAL A 70 -1.19 14.99 -4.79
N GLN A 71 0.06 14.87 -5.24
CA GLN A 71 1.24 15.18 -4.43
C GLN A 71 2.11 16.20 -5.15
N ILE A 72 2.57 17.21 -4.43
CA ILE A 72 3.42 18.28 -4.94
C ILE A 72 4.63 18.39 -4.02
N SER A 73 5.82 18.38 -4.61
CA SER A 73 7.09 18.59 -3.91
C SER A 73 7.85 19.75 -4.56
N LEU A 74 8.55 20.53 -3.75
CA LEU A 74 9.40 21.64 -4.19
C LEU A 74 10.76 21.48 -3.54
N ALA A 75 11.83 21.55 -4.35
CA ALA A 75 13.19 21.46 -3.89
C ALA A 75 14.07 22.49 -4.61
N SER A 76 15.05 23.04 -3.89
CA SER A 76 16.08 23.94 -4.44
C SER A 76 17.27 23.20 -5.06
N THR A 77 17.29 21.88 -4.97
CA THR A 77 18.28 20.95 -5.54
C THR A 77 17.55 19.86 -6.33
N PRO A 78 18.22 19.09 -7.22
CA PRO A 78 17.57 18.03 -7.99
C PRO A 78 16.73 17.12 -7.09
N PRO A 79 15.39 17.08 -7.28
CA PRO A 79 14.52 16.38 -6.35
C PRO A 79 14.66 14.86 -6.52
N PHE A 80 15.02 14.16 -5.43
CA PHE A 80 14.80 12.73 -5.30
C PHE A 80 13.47 12.51 -4.57
N ASP A 81 12.46 12.06 -5.30
CA ASP A 81 11.08 11.95 -4.79
C ASP A 81 10.89 10.69 -3.94
N VAL A 82 11.47 10.71 -2.74
CA VAL A 82 11.37 9.64 -1.74
C VAL A 82 9.90 9.30 -1.41
N PRO A 83 9.00 10.28 -1.19
CA PRO A 83 7.59 9.97 -0.92
C PRO A 83 6.91 9.17 -2.04
N ALA A 84 7.11 9.54 -3.31
CA ALA A 84 6.51 8.81 -4.41
C ALA A 84 7.03 7.36 -4.52
N LEU A 85 8.34 7.15 -4.33
CA LEU A 85 8.94 5.81 -4.34
C LEU A 85 8.39 4.93 -3.21
N LEU A 86 8.23 5.48 -2.01
CA LEU A 86 7.69 4.74 -0.87
C LEU A 86 6.20 4.43 -1.04
N GLN A 87 5.42 5.32 -1.68
CA GLN A 87 4.05 5.00 -2.07
C GLN A 87 3.97 3.91 -3.14
N GLN A 88 4.88 3.91 -4.11
CA GLN A 88 4.94 2.84 -5.10
C GLN A 88 5.20 1.48 -4.44
N LEU A 89 6.08 1.44 -3.44
CA LEU A 89 6.35 0.24 -2.64
C LEU A 89 5.16 -0.20 -1.77
N ASP A 90 4.40 0.73 -1.18
CA ASP A 90 3.25 0.40 -0.32
C ASP A 90 2.00 -0.04 -1.12
N ARG A 91 1.84 0.44 -2.36
CA ARG A 91 0.66 0.15 -3.21
C ARG A 91 0.62 -1.27 -3.74
N TYR A 92 1.75 -1.96 -3.80
CA TYR A 92 1.82 -3.25 -4.47
C TYR A 92 1.27 -4.36 -3.54
N PRO A 93 0.21 -5.08 -3.94
CA PRO A 93 -0.64 -5.84 -3.02
C PRO A 93 -0.21 -7.30 -2.82
N TYR A 94 0.94 -7.71 -3.36
CA TYR A 94 1.42 -9.08 -3.24
C TYR A 94 2.36 -9.20 -2.03
N GLY A 95 2.82 -10.43 -1.77
CA GLY A 95 3.61 -10.75 -0.60
C GLY A 95 4.73 -11.72 -0.92
N CYS A 96 5.32 -11.61 -2.10
CA CYS A 96 6.56 -12.32 -2.42
C CYS A 96 7.72 -11.79 -1.57
N LEU A 97 8.82 -12.53 -1.58
CA LEU A 97 10.04 -12.23 -0.86
C LEU A 97 10.57 -10.83 -1.18
N GLU A 98 10.84 -10.56 -2.46
CA GLU A 98 11.36 -9.27 -2.96
C GLU A 98 10.52 -8.10 -2.46
N GLN A 99 9.21 -8.18 -2.67
CA GLN A 99 8.29 -7.12 -2.30
C GLN A 99 8.24 -6.84 -0.81
N THR A 100 8.20 -7.91 -0.01
CA THR A 100 8.14 -7.80 1.44
C THR A 100 9.39 -7.09 1.93
N THR A 101 10.55 -7.49 1.42
CA THR A 101 11.85 -6.89 1.72
C THR A 101 11.91 -5.42 1.25
N SER A 102 11.59 -5.14 -0.01
CA SER A 102 11.69 -3.78 -0.58
C SER A 102 10.72 -2.78 0.06
N ARG A 103 9.55 -3.21 0.54
CA ARG A 103 8.62 -2.34 1.28
C ARG A 103 9.10 -2.04 2.70
N ALA A 104 9.82 -2.96 3.33
CA ALA A 104 10.23 -2.85 4.73
C ALA A 104 11.62 -2.22 4.90
N LEU A 105 12.55 -2.46 3.98
CA LEU A 105 13.94 -2.01 4.08
C LEU A 105 14.06 -0.48 4.27
N PRO A 106 13.36 0.39 3.51
CA PRO A 106 13.46 1.83 3.72
C PRO A 106 12.96 2.28 5.10
N LEU A 107 12.04 1.53 5.71
CA LEU A 107 11.48 1.85 7.02
C LEU A 107 12.51 1.69 8.15
N LEU A 108 13.62 0.98 7.92
CA LEU A 108 14.72 0.90 8.87
C LEU A 108 15.53 2.20 8.96
N TYR A 109 15.46 3.05 7.93
CA TYR A 109 16.26 4.27 7.81
C TYR A 109 15.44 5.56 8.05
N LEU A 110 14.13 5.45 8.22
CA LEU A 110 13.23 6.59 8.39
C LEU A 110 12.78 6.72 9.85
N SER A 111 12.71 7.94 10.34
CA SER A 111 12.05 8.24 11.61
C SER A 111 10.54 8.00 11.53
N GLU A 112 9.87 7.82 12.68
CA GLU A 112 8.42 7.65 12.71
C GLU A 112 7.68 8.85 12.09
N THR A 113 8.20 10.06 12.31
CA THR A 113 7.66 11.29 11.72
C THR A 113 7.82 11.30 10.21
N GLU A 114 9.02 11.02 9.70
CA GLU A 114 9.26 10.91 8.25
C GLU A 114 8.37 9.85 7.61
N ALA A 115 8.22 8.69 8.25
CA ALA A 115 7.37 7.62 7.77
C ALA A 115 5.87 7.98 7.76
N ALA A 116 5.43 8.78 8.73
CA ALA A 116 4.06 9.26 8.83
C ALA A 116 3.70 10.25 7.71
N TYR A 117 4.63 11.09 7.25
CA TYR A 117 4.42 12.00 6.13
C TYR A 117 4.24 11.28 4.77
N LEU A 118 4.51 9.97 4.70
CA LEU A 118 4.49 9.22 3.44
C LEU A 118 3.12 8.67 3.06
N LYS A 119 2.18 8.60 4.01
CA LYS A 119 0.83 8.07 3.75
C LYS A 119 -0.17 9.19 3.55
N PRO A 120 -1.09 9.09 2.56
CA PRO A 120 -2.19 10.02 2.45
C PRO A 120 -3.00 10.01 3.75
N ALA A 121 -3.51 11.18 4.15
CA ALA A 121 -4.25 11.42 5.39
C ALA A 121 -5.47 10.48 5.62
N ALA A 122 -5.88 9.70 4.62
CA ALA A 122 -6.96 8.73 4.66
C ALA A 122 -6.61 7.37 5.31
N ALA A 123 -5.35 7.11 5.68
CA ALA A 123 -4.97 5.87 6.37
C ALA A 123 -5.42 5.92 7.85
N ALA A 124 -6.62 5.40 8.12
CA ALA A 124 -7.14 5.18 9.46
C ALA A 124 -6.16 4.34 10.29
N VAL A 125 -5.73 4.91 11.42
CA VAL A 125 -4.81 4.33 12.42
C VAL A 125 -3.44 3.96 11.82
N GLN A 126 -2.45 4.81 12.11
CA GLN A 126 -1.06 4.52 11.79
C GLN A 126 -0.60 3.33 12.63
N GLU A 127 -0.38 2.19 12.00
CA GLU A 127 0.39 1.12 12.64
C GLU A 127 1.84 1.63 12.81
N PRO A 128 2.42 1.57 14.02
CA PRO A 128 3.79 2.02 14.26
C PRO A 128 4.76 1.38 13.26
N VAL A 129 5.72 2.16 12.78
CA VAL A 129 6.75 1.70 11.82
C VAL A 129 7.38 0.39 12.29
N ARG A 130 7.68 0.32 13.59
CA ARG A 130 8.21 -0.88 14.24
C ARG A 130 7.37 -2.13 14.01
N ASN A 131 6.04 -2.03 14.11
CA ASN A 131 5.18 -3.19 13.91
C ASN A 131 5.15 -3.61 12.44
N ARG A 132 5.17 -2.67 11.50
CA ARG A 132 5.25 -2.96 10.06
C ARG A 132 6.54 -3.71 9.71
N VAL A 133 7.66 -3.27 10.27
CA VAL A 133 8.95 -3.96 10.13
C VAL A 133 8.88 -5.36 10.75
N GLN A 134 8.31 -5.50 11.95
CA GLN A 134 8.18 -6.80 12.63
C GLN A 134 7.32 -7.80 11.83
N GLN A 135 6.21 -7.33 11.23
CA GLN A 135 5.38 -8.16 10.35
C GLN A 135 6.14 -8.57 9.08
N ALA A 136 6.94 -7.67 8.50
CA ALA A 136 7.77 -7.99 7.34
C ALA A 136 8.82 -9.05 7.68
N ILE A 137 9.49 -8.93 8.84
CA ILE A 137 10.43 -9.95 9.36
C ILE A 137 9.72 -11.31 9.48
N GLN A 138 8.56 -11.36 10.13
CA GLN A 138 7.79 -12.61 10.26
C GLN A 138 7.44 -13.20 8.88
N ARG A 139 7.06 -12.35 7.92
CA ARG A 139 6.71 -12.78 6.57
C ARG A 139 7.90 -13.35 5.82
N VAL A 140 9.06 -12.70 5.84
CA VAL A 140 10.25 -13.23 5.13
C VAL A 140 10.78 -14.49 5.79
N LEU A 141 10.72 -14.61 7.13
CA LEU A 141 11.09 -15.85 7.82
C LEU A 141 10.17 -17.02 7.44
N ALA A 142 8.88 -16.78 7.19
CA ALA A 142 7.96 -17.79 6.67
C ALA A 142 8.24 -18.21 5.21
N LEU A 143 9.17 -17.53 4.52
CA LEU A 143 9.64 -17.85 3.19
C LEU A 143 11.00 -18.56 3.20
N GLN A 144 11.60 -18.73 4.39
CA GLN A 144 12.90 -19.38 4.55
C GLN A 144 12.77 -20.89 4.37
N HIS A 145 13.69 -21.46 3.60
CA HIS A 145 13.84 -22.88 3.38
C HIS A 145 14.65 -23.53 4.51
N TYR A 146 14.61 -24.86 4.62
CA TYR A 146 15.32 -25.59 5.66
C TYR A 146 16.85 -25.44 5.58
N ASP A 147 17.40 -25.09 4.42
CA ASP A 147 18.83 -24.88 4.17
C ASP A 147 19.28 -23.44 4.46
N GLY A 148 18.35 -22.57 4.89
CA GLY A 148 18.60 -21.18 5.21
C GLY A 148 18.42 -20.20 4.04
N GLY A 149 18.25 -20.70 2.80
CA GLY A 149 17.87 -19.88 1.65
C GLY A 149 16.42 -19.41 1.72
N PHE A 150 16.01 -18.52 0.81
CA PHE A 150 14.63 -18.02 0.76
C PHE A 150 13.99 -18.30 -0.59
N GLY A 151 12.72 -18.75 -0.55
CA GLY A 151 11.88 -18.95 -1.71
C GLY A 151 11.02 -17.72 -2.04
N LEU A 152 10.69 -17.53 -3.32
CA LEU A 152 10.00 -16.31 -3.77
C LEU A 152 8.58 -16.15 -3.19
N TRP A 153 7.79 -17.24 -3.10
CA TRP A 153 6.38 -17.18 -2.70
C TRP A 153 6.05 -18.00 -1.45
N SER A 154 6.84 -19.04 -1.20
CA SER A 154 6.72 -19.98 -0.09
C SER A 154 8.08 -20.60 0.22
N GLN A 155 8.21 -21.22 1.40
CA GLN A 155 9.35 -22.06 1.74
C GLN A 155 9.58 -23.21 0.73
N ASP A 156 8.54 -23.69 0.03
CA ASP A 156 8.66 -24.79 -0.94
C ASP A 156 9.05 -24.31 -2.35
N SER A 157 9.14 -22.99 -2.56
CA SER A 157 9.63 -22.42 -3.81
C SER A 157 11.14 -22.65 -3.95
N PRO A 158 11.67 -22.75 -5.18
CA PRO A 158 13.11 -22.76 -5.39
C PRO A 158 13.79 -21.58 -4.70
N THR A 159 14.94 -21.85 -4.10
CA THR A 159 15.76 -20.81 -3.46
C THR A 159 16.25 -19.82 -4.51
N GLU A 160 16.00 -18.54 -4.24
CA GLU A 160 16.48 -17.43 -5.07
C GLU A 160 17.73 -16.83 -4.43
N ALA A 161 18.92 -17.16 -4.95
CA ALA A 161 20.19 -16.83 -4.31
C ALA A 161 20.36 -15.31 -4.08
N TRP A 162 20.08 -14.49 -5.10
CA TRP A 162 20.19 -13.04 -5.00
C TRP A 162 19.21 -12.46 -3.98
N LEU A 163 17.94 -12.91 -4.03
CA LEU A 163 16.92 -12.46 -3.08
C LEU A 163 17.20 -12.95 -1.66
N SER A 164 17.85 -14.08 -1.49
CA SER A 164 18.28 -14.58 -0.19
C SER A 164 19.33 -13.65 0.42
N THR A 165 20.31 -13.19 -0.37
CA THR A 165 21.28 -12.19 0.07
C THR A 165 20.63 -10.85 0.38
N TYR A 166 19.76 -10.36 -0.50
CA TYR A 166 19.03 -9.09 -0.30
C TYR A 166 18.14 -9.13 0.94
N THR A 167 17.49 -10.28 1.20
CA THR A 167 16.67 -10.47 2.41
C THR A 167 17.55 -10.56 3.65
N MET A 168 18.74 -11.16 3.57
CA MET A 168 19.68 -11.15 4.70
C MET A 168 20.21 -9.75 5.00
N GLU A 169 20.46 -8.91 4.00
CA GLU A 169 20.80 -7.50 4.22
C GLU A 169 19.72 -6.77 5.01
N PHE A 170 18.45 -7.07 4.74
CA PHE A 170 17.33 -6.52 5.52
C PHE A 170 17.26 -7.03 6.97
N LEU A 171 17.74 -8.25 7.24
CA LEU A 171 17.62 -8.89 8.56
C LEU A 171 18.78 -8.57 9.52
N VAL A 172 19.89 -8.02 9.03
CA VAL A 172 21.14 -7.77 9.80
C VAL A 172 21.32 -6.29 10.07
#